data_AF-A0A968WPZ8-F1
#
_entry.id   AF-A0A968WPZ8-F1
#
_cell.length_a   1.000
_cell.length_b   1.000
_cell.length_c   1.000
_cell.angle_alpha   90.00
_cell.angle_beta   90.00
_cell.angle_gamma   90.00
#
_symmetry.space_group_name_H-M   'P 1'
#
loop_
_entity.id
_entity.type
_entity.pdbx_description
1 polymer ?
#
loop_
_entity_poly.entity_id
_entity_poly.type
_entity_poly.pdbx_seq_one_letter_code
_entity_poly.pdbx_strand_id
1 'polypeptide(L)'
;MTHGRLNLYTIAPDHSFLEVLAHRVLNGFPDGPGPIAADRLHECRVMLPTRRAARLFQETLFKMAKREALLMPRIAAIGDIDEDQADFPYEALELPPAASANGRLFTLMAIIGEWAEENPRLRLAADVRADPHHRHALALSLAQLMDSIEIEDFDAARIGEAYTLDVASHREAILGLIDLASKELPRRLNAEGLMSETERRNRLLRLEAARVAGAESTGPIIAAGSTGSIPATRDLLMQLPSMKMAPLFCPAST
;
A
#
# COMPACT_ATOMS: atom_id res chain seq x y z
N MET A 1 0.27 -1.44 -28.95
CA MET A 1 0.59 -0.76 -27.67
C MET A 1 2.05 -1.03 -27.35
N THR A 2 2.92 -0.09 -27.72
CA THR A 2 4.36 -0.14 -27.42
C THR A 2 4.55 0.09 -25.92
N HIS A 3 4.71 -0.99 -25.15
CA HIS A 3 5.15 -0.92 -23.76
C HIS A 3 6.59 -0.39 -23.78
N GLY A 4 6.78 0.90 -23.49
CA GLY A 4 8.13 1.43 -23.41
C GLY A 4 8.86 0.81 -22.21
N ARG A 5 10.16 0.55 -22.39
CA ARG A 5 11.00 -0.16 -21.43
C ARG A 5 11.02 0.55 -20.07
N LEU A 6 10.62 -0.16 -19.00
CA LEU A 6 11.02 0.19 -17.64
C LEU A 6 12.53 0.00 -17.50
N ASN A 7 13.22 0.97 -16.89
CA ASN A 7 14.63 0.86 -16.60
C ASN A 7 14.81 0.46 -15.13
N LEU A 8 15.07 -0.83 -14.91
CA LEU A 8 15.30 -1.40 -13.58
C LEU A 8 16.78 -1.32 -13.22
N TYR A 9 17.08 -0.77 -12.05
CA TYR A 9 18.42 -0.67 -11.49
C TYR A 9 18.47 -1.35 -10.11
N THR A 10 19.60 -1.97 -9.79
CA THR A 10 19.81 -2.63 -8.49
C THR A 10 20.95 -1.92 -7.78
N ILE A 11 20.78 -1.63 -6.49
CA ILE A 11 21.86 -1.17 -5.61
C ILE A 11 22.34 -2.35 -4.79
N ALA A 12 23.66 -2.56 -4.77
CA ALA A 12 24.28 -3.58 -3.96
C ALA A 12 24.08 -3.26 -2.45
N PRO A 13 23.85 -4.27 -1.60
CA PRO A 13 23.40 -4.07 -0.22
C PRO A 13 24.49 -3.47 0.68
N ASP A 14 25.74 -3.47 0.25
CA ASP A 14 26.92 -2.88 0.91
C ASP A 14 27.00 -1.35 0.72
N HIS A 15 26.18 -0.76 -0.14
CA HIS A 15 26.15 0.67 -0.39
C HIS A 15 24.97 1.36 0.31
N SER A 16 25.18 2.62 0.72
CA SER A 16 24.11 3.46 1.23
C SER A 16 23.09 3.76 0.12
N PHE A 17 21.93 3.14 0.21
CA PHE A 17 20.86 3.23 -0.79
C PHE A 17 20.51 4.69 -1.15
N LEU A 18 20.35 5.54 -0.13
CA LEU A 18 19.95 6.93 -0.31
C LEU A 18 21.06 7.79 -0.91
N GLU A 19 22.32 7.53 -0.58
CA GLU A 19 23.46 8.25 -1.17
C GLU A 19 23.63 7.88 -2.64
N VAL A 20 23.51 6.60 -2.98
CA VAL A 20 23.56 6.16 -4.38
C VAL A 20 22.40 6.76 -5.17
N LEU A 21 21.18 6.73 -4.63
CA LEU A 21 20.03 7.36 -5.28
C LEU A 21 20.24 8.86 -5.49
N ALA A 22 20.70 9.59 -4.46
CA ALA A 22 20.93 11.03 -4.55
C ALA A 22 22.03 11.36 -5.57
N HIS A 23 23.11 10.57 -5.58
CA HIS A 23 24.15 10.70 -6.59
C HIS A 23 23.59 10.54 -8.00
N ARG A 24 22.73 9.54 -8.24
CA ARG A 24 22.14 9.29 -9.56
C ARG A 24 21.12 10.35 -9.97
N VAL A 25 20.34 10.89 -9.04
CA VAL A 25 19.45 12.03 -9.31
C VAL A 25 20.24 13.26 -9.78
N LEU A 26 21.38 13.54 -9.14
CA LEU A 26 22.22 14.70 -9.48
C LEU A 26 23.06 14.49 -10.75
N ASN A 27 23.53 13.27 -11.00
CA ASN A 27 24.52 12.98 -12.04
C ASN A 27 24.00 12.13 -13.22
N GLY A 28 22.72 11.75 -13.20
CA GLY A 28 22.09 10.95 -14.23
C GLY A 28 22.13 9.43 -13.98
N PHE A 29 21.34 8.71 -14.76
CA PHE A 29 21.20 7.25 -14.67
C PHE A 29 21.92 6.56 -15.85
N PRO A 30 22.48 5.35 -15.65
CA PRO A 30 23.05 4.56 -16.74
C PRO A 30 21.99 4.23 -17.79
N ASP A 31 22.29 4.34 -19.09
CA ASP A 31 21.30 4.19 -20.19
C ASP A 31 20.06 5.06 -19.99
N GLY A 32 20.31 6.20 -19.31
CA GLY A 32 19.31 6.97 -18.61
C GLY A 32 19.05 8.40 -19.08
N PRO A 33 18.26 9.24 -18.36
CA PRO A 33 18.30 10.65 -18.63
C PRO A 33 19.68 11.10 -18.14
N GLY A 34 20.30 12.00 -18.90
CA GLY A 34 21.52 12.65 -18.44
C GLY A 34 21.29 13.35 -17.09
N PRO A 35 22.36 13.92 -16.50
CA PRO A 35 22.25 14.72 -15.29
C PRO A 35 21.08 15.69 -15.37
N ILE A 36 20.20 15.66 -14.37
CA ILE A 36 19.11 16.63 -14.28
C ILE A 36 19.74 17.95 -13.86
N ALA A 37 19.60 18.97 -14.70
CA ALA A 37 20.12 20.29 -14.40
C ALA A 37 19.54 20.78 -13.05
N ALA A 38 20.37 21.41 -12.22
CA ALA A 38 20.00 21.72 -10.84
C ALA A 38 18.80 22.67 -10.71
N ASP A 39 18.55 23.49 -11.73
CA ASP A 39 17.38 24.36 -11.88
C ASP A 39 16.11 23.61 -12.31
N ARG A 40 16.25 22.41 -12.88
CA ARG A 40 15.15 21.54 -13.34
C ARG A 40 14.85 20.37 -12.41
N LEU A 41 15.56 20.23 -11.29
CA LEU A 41 15.31 19.18 -10.31
C LEU A 41 13.87 19.18 -9.79
N HIS A 42 13.22 20.34 -9.69
CA HIS A 42 11.82 20.48 -9.28
C HIS A 42 10.81 19.81 -10.23
N GLU A 43 11.19 19.55 -11.48
CA GLU A 43 10.38 18.81 -12.45
C GLU A 43 10.45 17.30 -12.20
N CYS A 44 11.48 16.82 -11.49
CA CYS A 44 11.65 15.42 -11.14
C CYS A 44 10.72 15.04 -9.98
N ARG A 45 10.14 13.84 -10.06
CA ARG A 45 9.40 13.21 -8.97
C ARG A 45 10.16 12.00 -8.44
N VAL A 46 10.29 11.87 -7.13
CA VAL A 46 10.94 10.74 -6.47
C VAL A 46 9.97 10.10 -5.48
N MET A 47 9.65 8.83 -5.68
CA MET A 47 8.73 8.04 -4.89
C MET A 47 9.51 7.03 -4.05
N LEU A 48 9.35 7.07 -2.73
CA LEU A 48 10.09 6.27 -1.76
C LEU A 48 9.13 5.45 -0.90
N PRO A 49 9.54 4.32 -0.29
CA PRO A 49 8.62 3.40 0.36
C PRO A 49 7.93 4.01 1.59
N THR A 50 8.61 4.91 2.31
CA THR A 50 8.13 5.47 3.59
C THR A 50 8.44 6.97 3.70
N ARG A 51 7.69 7.68 4.55
CA ARG A 51 7.97 9.09 4.90
C ARG A 51 9.37 9.28 5.46
N ARG A 52 9.83 8.32 6.28
CA ARG A 52 11.18 8.33 6.83
C ARG A 52 12.24 8.30 5.72
N ALA A 53 12.06 7.44 4.72
CA ALA A 53 12.97 7.38 3.58
C ALA A 53 12.92 8.69 2.77
N ALA A 54 11.73 9.25 2.52
CA ALA A 54 11.56 10.53 1.83
C ALA A 54 12.31 11.69 2.53
N ARG A 55 12.14 11.83 3.84
CA ARG A 55 12.81 12.87 4.64
C ARG A 55 14.33 12.70 4.65
N LEU A 56 14.81 11.47 4.88
CA LEU A 56 16.25 11.19 4.86
C LEU A 56 16.85 11.44 3.46
N PHE A 57 16.11 11.09 2.41
CA PHE A 57 16.53 11.36 1.03
C PHE A 57 16.66 12.86 0.75
N GLN A 58 15.69 13.67 1.20
CA GLN A 58 15.75 15.12 1.06
C GLN A 58 17.02 15.71 1.71
N GLU A 59 17.34 15.29 2.93
CA GLU A 59 18.55 15.72 3.64
C GLU A 59 19.83 15.28 2.91
N THR A 60 19.87 14.03 2.44
CA THR A 60 21.02 13.47 1.71
C THR A 60 21.23 14.17 0.37
N LEU A 61 20.16 14.39 -0.41
CA LEU A 61 20.24 15.07 -1.70
C LEU A 61 20.78 16.50 -1.54
N PHE A 62 20.27 17.25 -0.56
CA PHE A 62 20.73 18.61 -0.29
C PHE A 62 22.21 18.65 0.10
N LYS A 63 22.64 17.77 1.02
CA LYS A 63 24.06 17.66 1.42
C LYS A 63 24.97 17.32 0.23
N MET A 64 24.54 16.41 -0.65
CA MET A 64 25.34 15.96 -1.79
C MET A 64 25.38 16.97 -2.95
N ALA A 65 24.34 17.80 -3.10
CA ALA A 65 24.32 18.84 -4.13
C ALA A 65 25.42 19.89 -3.94
N LYS A 66 25.92 20.09 -2.70
CA LYS A 66 26.97 21.06 -2.34
C LYS A 66 26.66 22.48 -2.85
N ARG A 67 25.39 22.91 -2.73
CA ARG A 67 24.92 24.26 -3.09
C ARG A 67 24.35 24.96 -1.87
N GLU A 68 24.33 26.29 -1.88
CA GLU A 68 23.69 27.10 -0.84
C GLU A 68 22.16 26.96 -0.88
N ALA A 69 21.59 26.80 -2.07
CA ALA A 69 20.16 26.58 -2.28
C ALA A 69 19.91 25.63 -3.47
N LEU A 70 18.84 24.84 -3.36
CA LEU A 70 18.42 23.87 -4.38
C LEU A 70 16.90 23.85 -4.49
N LEU A 71 16.38 23.95 -5.71
CA LEU A 71 14.98 23.63 -5.97
C LEU A 71 14.82 22.11 -5.90
N MET A 72 14.16 21.64 -4.85
CA MET A 72 14.04 20.22 -4.57
C MET A 72 13.10 19.53 -5.57
N PRO A 73 13.38 18.26 -5.94
CA PRO A 73 12.39 17.43 -6.60
C PRO A 73 11.14 17.23 -5.74
N ARG A 74 10.05 16.85 -6.38
CA ARG A 74 8.82 16.43 -5.70
C ARG A 74 9.06 15.05 -5.10
N ILE A 75 9.26 14.96 -3.78
CA ILE A 75 9.51 13.70 -3.08
C ILE A 75 8.21 13.24 -2.40
N ALA A 76 7.79 12.00 -2.64
CA ALA A 76 6.56 11.43 -2.08
C ALA A 76 6.80 10.02 -1.51
N ALA A 77 6.02 9.64 -0.49
CA ALA A 77 6.01 8.30 0.06
C ALA A 77 4.91 7.44 -0.61
N ILE A 78 5.25 6.19 -0.96
CA ILE A 78 4.33 5.24 -1.58
C ILE A 78 3.46 4.55 -0.51
N GLY A 79 4.06 4.08 0.59
CA GLY A 79 3.36 3.28 1.60
C GLY A 79 2.61 4.07 2.66
N ASP A 80 2.82 5.38 2.71
CA ASP A 80 2.28 6.28 3.72
C ASP A 80 1.90 7.61 3.04
N ILE A 81 0.88 7.47 2.20
CA ILE A 81 0.24 8.54 1.44
C ILE A 81 -0.44 9.46 2.46
N ASP A 82 0.27 10.49 2.91
CA ASP A 82 -0.31 11.54 3.74
C ASP A 82 -1.29 12.35 2.90
N GLU A 83 -2.55 12.43 3.33
CA GLU A 83 -3.55 13.32 2.72
C GLU A 83 -3.04 14.77 2.70
N ASP A 84 -2.24 15.14 3.70
CA ASP A 84 -1.64 16.47 3.87
C ASP A 84 -0.44 16.75 2.93
N GLN A 85 0.10 15.74 2.24
CA GLN A 85 1.31 15.89 1.41
C GLN A 85 1.12 15.71 -0.09
N ALA A 86 -0.09 15.51 -0.63
CA ALA A 86 -0.21 15.38 -2.08
C ALA A 86 -1.21 16.30 -2.74
N ASP A 87 -0.75 16.78 -3.90
CA ASP A 87 -1.55 16.99 -5.10
C ASP A 87 -2.31 15.69 -5.46
N PHE A 88 -3.22 15.24 -4.61
CA PHE A 88 -4.10 14.13 -4.94
C PHE A 88 -5.07 14.58 -6.04
N PRO A 89 -5.43 13.65 -6.94
CA PRO A 89 -6.57 13.87 -7.83
C PRO A 89 -7.81 14.25 -7.01
N TYR A 90 -8.69 15.08 -7.57
CA TYR A 90 -9.94 15.50 -6.92
C TYR A 90 -10.79 14.30 -6.50
N GLU A 91 -10.70 13.21 -7.26
CA GLU A 91 -11.30 11.90 -7.04
C GLU A 91 -10.91 11.29 -5.68
N ALA A 92 -9.76 11.67 -5.10
CA ALA A 92 -9.38 11.23 -3.75
C ALA A 92 -10.27 11.83 -2.65
N LEU A 93 -10.84 13.02 -2.88
CA LEU A 93 -11.77 13.67 -1.96
C LEU A 93 -13.14 12.96 -1.92
N GLU A 94 -13.45 12.18 -2.95
CA GLU A 94 -14.69 11.39 -3.03
C GLU A 94 -14.59 10.07 -2.25
N LEU A 95 -13.38 9.66 -1.85
CA LEU A 95 -13.20 8.43 -1.08
C LEU A 95 -13.74 8.59 0.35
N PRO A 96 -14.52 7.62 0.87
CA PRO A 96 -14.96 7.60 2.26
C PRO A 96 -13.79 7.66 3.25
N PRO A 97 -13.89 8.40 4.37
CA PRO A 97 -12.85 8.40 5.38
C PRO A 97 -12.60 7.00 5.95
N ALA A 98 -11.37 6.78 6.43
CA ALA A 98 -11.00 5.52 7.07
C ALA A 98 -11.69 5.37 8.42
N ALA A 99 -12.29 4.20 8.65
CA ALA A 99 -12.80 3.79 9.95
C ALA A 99 -11.65 3.62 10.93
N SER A 100 -11.85 4.08 12.16
CA SER A 100 -10.87 3.84 13.23
C SER A 100 -10.67 2.34 13.50
N ALA A 101 -9.48 1.96 13.95
CA ALA A 101 -9.19 0.57 14.32
C ALA A 101 -10.19 0.01 15.35
N ASN A 102 -10.56 0.81 16.35
CA ASN A 102 -11.57 0.42 17.33
C ASN A 102 -12.96 0.29 16.73
N GLY A 103 -13.35 1.20 15.82
CA GLY A 103 -14.62 1.12 15.10
C GLY A 103 -14.75 -0.19 14.35
N ARG A 104 -13.74 -0.54 13.54
CA ARG A 104 -13.68 -1.83 12.82
C ARG A 104 -13.74 -3.03 13.77
N LEU A 105 -13.01 -2.96 14.89
CA LEU A 105 -12.99 -4.02 15.89
C LEU A 105 -14.36 -4.24 16.52
N PHE A 106 -15.08 -3.18 16.88
CA PHE A 106 -16.44 -3.27 17.40
C PHE A 106 -17.43 -3.82 16.36
N THR A 107 -17.32 -3.39 15.10
CA THR A 107 -18.12 -3.95 14.01
C THR A 107 -17.88 -5.45 13.85
N LEU A 108 -16.62 -5.91 13.90
CA LEU A 108 -16.29 -7.34 13.87
C LEU A 108 -16.84 -8.09 15.09
N MET A 109 -16.71 -7.53 16.29
CA MET A 109 -17.30 -8.13 17.49
C MET A 109 -18.82 -8.30 17.38
N ALA A 110 -19.51 -7.33 16.78
CA ALA A 110 -20.95 -7.41 16.51
C ALA A 110 -21.27 -8.53 15.50
N ILE A 111 -20.57 -8.57 14.36
CA ILE A 111 -20.72 -9.63 13.34
C ILE A 111 -20.50 -11.03 13.96
N ILE A 112 -19.43 -11.20 14.74
CA ILE A 112 -19.10 -12.46 15.41
C ILE A 112 -20.19 -12.85 16.43
N GLY A 113 -20.73 -11.88 17.17
CA GLY A 113 -21.80 -12.12 18.13
C GLY A 113 -23.09 -12.57 17.45
N GLU A 114 -23.52 -11.88 16.40
CA GLU A 114 -24.69 -12.23 15.61
C GLU A 114 -24.55 -13.62 14.98
N TRP A 115 -23.40 -13.89 14.34
CA TRP A 115 -23.08 -15.20 13.80
C TRP A 115 -23.16 -16.31 14.85
N ALA A 116 -22.67 -16.06 16.07
CA ALA A 116 -22.67 -17.06 17.12
C ALA A 116 -24.08 -17.38 17.63
N GLU A 117 -24.99 -16.40 17.68
CA GLU A 117 -26.39 -16.63 18.02
C GLU A 117 -27.13 -17.43 16.92
N GLU A 118 -26.80 -17.22 15.66
CA GLU A 118 -27.36 -17.97 14.53
C GLU A 118 -26.84 -19.41 14.43
N ASN A 119 -25.67 -19.70 15.02
CA ASN A 119 -24.99 -20.98 14.91
C ASN A 119 -24.77 -21.68 16.28
N PRO A 120 -25.80 -21.85 17.12
CA PRO A 120 -25.63 -22.27 18.52
C PRO A 120 -25.10 -23.71 18.69
N ARG A 121 -25.11 -24.51 17.63
CA ARG A 121 -24.60 -25.90 17.63
C ARG A 121 -23.09 -25.98 17.38
N LEU A 122 -22.46 -24.90 16.90
CA LEU A 122 -21.03 -24.88 16.64
C LEU A 122 -20.27 -24.61 17.94
N ARG A 123 -19.21 -25.39 18.18
CA ARG A 123 -18.35 -25.22 19.37
C ARG A 123 -17.77 -23.80 19.46
N LEU A 124 -17.25 -23.29 18.34
CA LEU A 124 -16.69 -21.94 18.27
C LEU A 124 -17.72 -20.86 18.67
N ALA A 125 -18.97 -21.01 18.23
CA ALA A 125 -20.05 -20.11 18.61
C ALA A 125 -20.36 -20.19 20.12
N ALA A 126 -20.34 -21.39 20.71
CA ALA A 126 -20.51 -21.55 22.15
C ALA A 126 -19.39 -20.86 22.95
N ASP A 127 -18.13 -21.01 22.54
CA ASP A 127 -16.96 -20.41 23.22
C ASP A 127 -17.03 -18.87 23.20
N VAL A 128 -17.45 -18.30 22.07
CA VAL A 128 -17.61 -16.85 21.85
C VAL A 128 -18.82 -16.26 22.58
N ARG A 129 -19.87 -17.06 22.80
CA ARG A 129 -21.05 -16.64 23.58
C ARG A 129 -20.79 -16.68 25.08
N ALA A 130 -20.03 -17.69 25.52
CA ALA A 130 -19.71 -17.88 26.93
C ALA A 130 -18.76 -16.80 27.47
N ASP A 131 -17.83 -16.30 26.65
CA ASP A 131 -16.80 -15.36 27.10
C ASP A 131 -16.58 -14.17 26.12
N PRO A 132 -16.86 -12.93 26.55
CA PRO A 132 -16.55 -11.72 25.78
C PRO A 132 -15.07 -11.57 25.41
N HIS A 133 -14.15 -12.11 26.21
CA HIS A 133 -12.71 -12.06 25.92
C HIS A 133 -12.35 -12.92 24.70
N HIS A 134 -12.96 -14.10 24.55
CA HIS A 134 -12.79 -14.92 23.33
C HIS A 134 -13.32 -14.21 22.09
N ARG A 135 -14.47 -13.54 22.20
CA ARG A 135 -15.04 -12.75 21.09
C ARG A 135 -14.10 -11.63 20.65
N HIS A 136 -13.55 -10.89 21.60
CA HIS A 136 -12.61 -9.81 21.34
C HIS A 136 -11.30 -10.32 20.72
N ALA A 137 -10.72 -11.40 21.25
CA ALA A 137 -9.50 -12.00 20.71
C ALA A 137 -9.70 -12.52 19.27
N LEU A 138 -10.86 -13.12 18.99
CA LEU A 138 -11.24 -13.56 17.65
C LEU A 138 -11.42 -12.36 16.70
N ALA A 139 -12.04 -11.27 17.17
CA ALA A 139 -12.20 -10.05 16.40
C ALA A 139 -10.85 -9.41 16.03
N LEU A 140 -9.87 -9.39 16.94
CA LEU A 140 -8.51 -8.94 16.65
C LEU A 140 -7.85 -9.79 15.56
N SER A 141 -7.97 -11.11 15.66
CA SER A 141 -7.39 -12.03 14.68
C SER A 141 -8.05 -11.88 13.30
N LEU A 142 -9.37 -11.72 13.27
CA LEU A 142 -10.11 -11.44 12.03
C LEU A 142 -9.74 -10.08 11.45
N ALA A 143 -9.56 -9.04 12.26
CA ALA A 143 -9.14 -7.73 11.77
C ALA A 143 -7.80 -7.81 11.02
N GLN A 144 -6.81 -8.49 11.60
CA GLN A 144 -5.50 -8.72 10.97
C GLN A 144 -5.61 -9.54 9.68
N LEU A 145 -6.49 -10.54 9.67
CA LEU A 145 -6.76 -11.32 8.46
C LEU A 145 -7.42 -10.48 7.37
N MET A 146 -8.43 -9.67 7.70
CA MET A 146 -9.11 -8.78 6.75
C MET A 146 -8.11 -7.79 6.15
N ASP A 147 -7.23 -7.21 6.96
CA ASP A 147 -6.15 -6.34 6.47
C ASP A 147 -5.22 -7.08 5.51
N SER A 148 -4.87 -8.34 5.80
CA SER A 148 -4.01 -9.14 4.92
C SER A 148 -4.67 -9.46 3.58
N ILE A 149 -5.97 -9.80 3.60
CA ILE A 149 -6.77 -10.05 2.40
C ILE A 149 -6.82 -8.79 1.53
N GLU A 150 -7.06 -7.62 2.14
CA GLU A 150 -7.10 -6.33 1.44
C GLU A 150 -5.72 -5.92 0.90
N ILE A 151 -4.64 -6.14 1.67
CA ILE A 151 -3.26 -5.85 1.22
C ILE A 151 -2.91 -6.67 -0.03
N GLU A 152 -3.26 -7.96 -0.04
CA GLU A 152 -2.90 -8.91 -1.10
C GLU A 152 -3.91 -8.92 -2.26
N ASP A 153 -4.97 -8.10 -2.21
CA ASP A 153 -6.08 -8.11 -3.19
C ASP A 153 -6.65 -9.53 -3.38
N PHE A 154 -6.71 -10.29 -2.28
CA PHE A 154 -7.02 -11.70 -2.30
C PHE A 154 -8.54 -11.93 -2.21
N ASP A 155 -9.05 -12.87 -2.99
CA ASP A 155 -10.46 -13.29 -2.88
C ASP A 155 -10.65 -14.20 -1.67
N ALA A 156 -11.32 -13.69 -0.64
CA ALA A 156 -11.61 -14.42 0.61
C ALA A 156 -12.31 -15.77 0.35
N ALA A 157 -13.08 -15.91 -0.73
CA ALA A 157 -13.74 -17.18 -1.08
C ALA A 157 -12.72 -18.31 -1.36
N ARG A 158 -11.49 -17.95 -1.77
CA ARG A 158 -10.42 -18.90 -2.10
C ARG A 158 -9.64 -19.38 -0.88
N ILE A 159 -9.87 -18.80 0.31
CA ILE A 159 -9.20 -19.23 1.56
C ILE A 159 -9.49 -20.71 1.84
N GLY A 160 -10.69 -21.18 1.49
CA GLY A 160 -11.08 -22.58 1.63
C GLY A 160 -10.22 -23.56 0.83
N GLU A 161 -9.56 -23.13 -0.24
CA GLU A 161 -8.71 -23.98 -1.10
C GLU A 161 -7.36 -24.31 -0.45
N ALA A 162 -6.86 -23.44 0.43
CA ALA A 162 -5.53 -23.55 1.04
C ALA A 162 -5.49 -24.48 2.28
N TYR A 163 -6.64 -24.73 2.91
CA TYR A 163 -6.74 -25.61 4.07
C TYR A 163 -6.97 -27.05 3.60
N THR A 164 -6.06 -27.99 3.91
CA THR A 164 -6.20 -29.42 3.53
C THR A 164 -6.30 -30.37 4.73
N LEU A 165 -6.21 -29.90 5.98
CA LEU A 165 -5.76 -30.76 7.09
C LEU A 165 -6.55 -30.75 8.41
N ASP A 166 -7.85 -30.39 8.46
CA ASP A 166 -8.58 -30.41 9.75
C ASP A 166 -10.00 -31.00 9.73
N VAL A 167 -10.50 -31.36 10.92
CA VAL A 167 -11.84 -31.92 11.19
C VAL A 167 -12.90 -31.02 10.57
N ALA A 168 -13.71 -31.58 9.67
CA ALA A 168 -14.60 -30.85 8.77
C ALA A 168 -15.47 -29.78 9.47
N SER A 169 -16.02 -30.07 10.66
CA SER A 169 -16.96 -29.17 11.34
C SER A 169 -16.33 -27.92 11.97
N HIS A 170 -15.10 -28.00 12.52
CA HIS A 170 -14.42 -26.83 13.07
C HIS A 170 -13.94 -25.91 11.94
N ARG A 171 -13.46 -26.52 10.86
CA ARG A 171 -13.07 -25.84 9.63
C ARG A 171 -14.23 -25.08 9.00
N GLU A 172 -15.38 -25.72 8.81
CA GLU A 172 -16.58 -25.10 8.23
C GLU A 172 -17.00 -23.85 9.02
N ALA A 173 -16.94 -23.91 10.35
CA ALA A 173 -17.25 -22.78 11.22
C ALA A 173 -16.31 -21.59 10.98
N ILE A 174 -14.99 -21.85 10.92
CA ILE A 174 -13.99 -20.79 10.69
C ILE A 174 -14.14 -20.19 9.29
N LEU A 175 -14.25 -21.03 8.26
CA LEU A 175 -14.41 -20.55 6.89
C LEU A 175 -15.71 -19.76 6.70
N GLY A 176 -16.80 -20.21 7.30
CA GLY A 176 -18.07 -19.49 7.29
C GLY A 176 -17.97 -18.12 7.98
N LEU A 177 -17.25 -18.03 9.10
CA LEU A 177 -17.03 -16.76 9.79
C LEU A 177 -16.12 -15.81 9.00
N ILE A 178 -15.05 -16.31 8.38
CA ILE A 178 -14.18 -15.52 7.50
C ILE A 178 -14.96 -14.98 6.31
N ASP A 179 -15.73 -15.84 5.63
CA ASP A 179 -16.57 -15.46 4.50
C ASP A 179 -17.59 -14.38 4.90
N LEU A 180 -18.29 -14.59 6.02
CA LEU A 180 -19.22 -13.60 6.57
C LEU A 180 -18.52 -12.28 6.87
N ALA A 181 -17.41 -12.29 7.60
CA ALA A 181 -16.67 -11.09 7.97
C ALA A 181 -16.17 -10.32 6.74
N SER A 182 -15.67 -11.02 5.72
CA SER A 182 -15.18 -10.43 4.47
C SER A 182 -16.27 -9.69 3.69
N LYS A 183 -17.55 -10.05 3.87
CA LYS A 183 -18.70 -9.43 3.21
C LYS A 183 -19.35 -8.35 4.09
N GLU A 184 -19.58 -8.68 5.35
CA GLU A 184 -20.37 -7.84 6.25
C GLU A 184 -19.58 -6.67 6.83
N LEU A 185 -18.27 -6.83 7.08
CA LEU A 185 -17.45 -5.72 7.56
C LEU A 185 -17.45 -4.54 6.57
N PRO A 186 -17.04 -4.71 5.29
CA PRO A 186 -17.04 -3.60 4.34
C PRO A 186 -18.47 -3.08 4.09
N ARG A 187 -19.49 -3.95 4.07
CA ARG A 187 -20.89 -3.53 3.92
C ARG A 187 -21.34 -2.59 5.03
N ARG A 188 -21.05 -2.92 6.30
CA ARG A 188 -21.42 -2.11 7.46
C ARG A 188 -20.66 -0.80 7.51
N LEU A 189 -19.35 -0.82 7.26
CA LEU A 189 -18.54 0.40 7.17
C LEU A 189 -19.08 1.34 6.08
N ASN A 190 -19.36 0.82 4.88
CA ASN A 190 -19.90 1.61 3.79
C ASN A 190 -21.27 2.22 4.12
N ALA A 191 -22.12 1.53 4.88
CA ALA A 191 -23.41 2.05 5.32
C ALA A 191 -23.28 3.28 6.25
N GLU A 192 -22.15 3.38 6.96
CA GLU A 192 -21.78 4.53 7.79
C GLU A 192 -20.97 5.58 7.02
N GLY A 193 -20.76 5.39 5.71
CA GLY A 193 -19.91 6.25 4.90
C GLY A 193 -18.42 6.14 5.26
N LEU A 194 -18.00 4.97 5.75
CA LEU A 194 -16.62 4.67 6.13
C LEU A 194 -16.04 3.55 5.26
N MET A 195 -14.72 3.42 5.27
CA MET A 195 -14.02 2.26 4.68
C MET A 195 -12.82 1.85 5.53
N SER A 196 -12.20 0.69 5.26
CA SER A 196 -10.96 0.33 5.97
C SER A 196 -9.80 1.24 5.55
N GLU A 197 -8.85 1.44 6.47
CA GLU A 197 -7.62 2.20 6.19
C GLU A 197 -6.81 1.56 5.05
N THR A 198 -6.70 0.24 5.05
CA THR A 198 -5.98 -0.53 4.03
C THR A 198 -6.61 -0.37 2.64
N GLU A 199 -7.94 -0.53 2.52
CA GLU A 199 -8.64 -0.34 1.25
C GLU A 199 -8.56 1.13 0.78
N ARG A 200 -8.73 2.10 1.69
CA ARG A 200 -8.55 3.51 1.36
C ARG A 200 -7.17 3.77 0.76
N ARG A 201 -6.12 3.27 1.40
CA ARG A 201 -4.73 3.37 0.92
C ARG A 201 -4.55 2.73 -0.47
N ASN A 202 -5.10 1.54 -0.67
CA ASN A 202 -5.05 0.86 -1.97
C ASN A 202 -5.74 1.67 -3.07
N ARG A 203 -6.89 2.29 -2.78
CA ARG A 203 -7.58 3.16 -3.74
C ARG A 203 -6.81 4.44 -4.05
N LEU A 204 -6.25 5.09 -3.03
CA LEU A 204 -5.40 6.27 -3.22
C LEU A 204 -4.19 5.95 -4.13
N LEU A 205 -3.54 4.80 -3.92
CA LEU A 205 -2.45 4.33 -4.79
C LEU A 205 -2.90 4.14 -6.23
N ARG A 206 -4.06 3.52 -6.46
CA ARG A 206 -4.60 3.30 -7.82
C ARG A 206 -5.04 4.59 -8.50
N LEU A 207 -5.58 5.56 -7.76
CA LEU A 207 -5.89 6.89 -8.26
C LEU A 207 -4.61 7.64 -8.66
N GLU A 208 -3.56 7.54 -7.85
CA GLU A 208 -2.25 8.12 -8.18
C GLU A 208 -1.66 7.46 -9.43
N ALA A 209 -1.80 6.15 -9.56
CA ALA A 209 -1.38 5.40 -10.75
C ALA A 209 -2.06 5.95 -12.02
N ALA A 210 -3.39 6.10 -11.97
CA ALA A 210 -4.17 6.62 -13.08
C ALA A 210 -3.79 8.06 -13.44
N ARG A 211 -3.56 8.91 -12.42
CA ARG A 211 -3.12 10.29 -12.63
C ARG A 211 -1.76 10.35 -13.32
N VAL A 212 -0.81 9.52 -12.88
CA VAL A 212 0.53 9.45 -13.46
C VAL A 212 0.51 8.88 -14.89
N ALA A 213 -0.38 7.94 -15.18
CA ALA A 213 -0.56 7.42 -16.53
C ALA A 213 -1.18 8.45 -17.50
N GLY A 214 -2.08 9.31 -17.01
CA GLY A 214 -2.80 10.30 -17.81
C GLY A 214 -2.11 11.66 -17.97
N ALA A 215 -1.15 11.99 -17.09
CA ALA A 215 -0.46 13.27 -17.12
C ALA A 215 0.72 13.28 -18.11
N GLU A 216 0.85 14.33 -18.92
CA GLU A 216 2.12 14.67 -19.55
C GLU A 216 3.10 15.11 -18.45
N SER A 217 3.92 14.18 -17.95
CA SER A 217 4.93 14.51 -16.95
C SER A 217 5.96 15.48 -17.54
N THR A 218 6.17 16.62 -16.86
CA THR A 218 7.15 17.62 -17.28
C THR A 218 8.60 17.20 -17.00
N GLY A 219 8.80 16.19 -16.16
CA GLY A 219 10.12 15.65 -15.80
C GLY A 219 10.11 14.15 -15.47
N PRO A 220 11.28 13.56 -15.14
CA PRO A 220 11.41 12.13 -14.87
C PRO A 220 10.73 11.73 -13.55
N ILE A 221 10.16 10.51 -13.52
CA ILE A 221 9.54 9.92 -12.33
C ILE A 221 10.39 8.75 -11.87
N ILE A 222 10.87 8.81 -10.63
CA ILE A 222 11.80 7.84 -10.05
C ILE A 222 11.07 7.11 -8.93
N ALA A 223 11.03 5.78 -8.99
CA ALA A 223 10.51 4.97 -7.88
C ALA A 223 11.67 4.16 -7.28
N ALA A 224 11.89 4.28 -5.97
CA ALA A 224 13.07 3.71 -5.35
C ALA A 224 12.71 3.05 -4.01
N GLY A 225 13.24 1.87 -3.76
CA GLY A 225 13.12 1.17 -2.48
C GLY A 225 11.81 0.41 -2.30
N SER A 226 10.99 0.32 -3.35
CA SER A 226 9.79 -0.53 -3.39
C SER A 226 10.07 -1.77 -4.24
N THR A 227 9.69 -2.94 -3.72
CA THR A 227 9.75 -4.22 -4.44
C THR A 227 8.47 -4.52 -5.21
N GLY A 228 7.43 -3.69 -5.08
CA GLY A 228 6.13 -3.93 -5.73
C GLY A 228 5.43 -5.20 -5.28
N SER A 229 5.71 -5.71 -4.07
CA SER A 229 5.07 -6.93 -3.54
C SER A 229 3.58 -6.74 -3.27
N ILE A 230 3.17 -5.52 -2.89
CA ILE A 230 1.76 -5.17 -2.70
C ILE A 230 1.13 -4.86 -4.09
N PRO A 231 0.03 -5.52 -4.48
CA PRO A 231 -0.63 -5.31 -5.78
C PRO A 231 -0.91 -3.85 -6.12
N ALA A 232 -1.50 -3.07 -5.21
CA ALA A 232 -1.78 -1.65 -5.46
C ALA A 232 -0.50 -0.83 -5.73
N THR A 233 0.61 -1.17 -5.07
CA THR A 233 1.92 -0.55 -5.35
C THR A 233 2.46 -1.00 -6.70
N ARG A 234 2.34 -2.28 -7.04
CA ARG A 234 2.74 -2.81 -8.34
C ARG A 234 1.98 -2.10 -9.46
N ASP A 235 0.67 -1.92 -9.32
CA ASP A 235 -0.16 -1.25 -10.32
C ASP A 235 0.31 0.18 -10.57
N LEU A 236 0.64 0.91 -9.50
CA LEU A 236 1.29 2.22 -9.58
C LEU A 236 2.62 2.18 -10.33
N LEU A 237 3.52 1.26 -9.95
CA LEU A 237 4.83 1.12 -10.59
C LEU A 237 4.73 0.75 -12.08
N MET A 238 3.75 -0.08 -12.44
CA MET A 238 3.51 -0.52 -13.83
C MET A 238 2.88 0.58 -14.70
N GLN A 239 2.17 1.53 -14.09
CA GLN A 239 1.56 2.67 -14.78
C GLN A 239 2.48 3.87 -14.93
N LEU A 240 3.69 3.84 -14.33
CA LEU A 240 4.68 4.88 -14.54
C LEU A 240 5.00 5.00 -16.03
N PRO A 241 4.77 6.18 -16.66
CA PRO A 241 4.88 6.34 -18.09
C PRO A 241 6.30 5.99 -18.56
N SER A 242 6.38 5.32 -19.69
CA SER A 242 7.65 5.00 -20.35
C SER A 242 8.37 6.23 -20.91
N MET A 243 7.78 7.41 -20.79
CA MET A 243 8.31 8.63 -21.38
C MET A 243 9.44 9.18 -20.52
N LYS A 244 10.65 8.81 -20.97
CA LYS A 244 11.94 9.24 -20.46
C LYS A 244 12.10 8.93 -18.98
N MET A 245 12.44 7.65 -18.76
CA MET A 245 13.36 7.26 -17.70
C MET A 245 12.78 7.16 -16.30
N ALA A 246 12.01 6.11 -16.05
CA ALA A 246 11.72 5.71 -14.68
C ALA A 246 12.77 4.70 -14.19
N PRO A 247 13.81 5.13 -13.44
CA PRO A 247 14.67 4.21 -12.73
C PRO A 247 13.91 3.61 -11.55
N LEU A 248 13.68 2.31 -11.61
CA LEU A 248 13.19 1.53 -10.48
C LEU A 248 14.40 1.02 -9.69
N PHE A 249 14.52 1.36 -8.41
CA PHE A 249 15.54 0.78 -7.54
C PHE A 249 14.96 -0.25 -6.59
N CYS A 250 15.37 -1.50 -6.74
CA CYS A 250 15.14 -2.52 -5.74
C CYS A 250 16.38 -2.67 -4.85
N PRO A 251 16.23 -2.75 -3.52
CA PRO A 251 17.30 -3.29 -2.68
C PRO A 251 17.56 -4.73 -3.12
N ALA A 252 18.83 -5.12 -3.29
CA ALA A 252 19.16 -6.49 -3.63
C ALA A 252 18.56 -7.45 -2.59
N SER A 253 17.80 -8.45 -3.07
CA SER A 253 17.36 -9.56 -2.24
C SER A 253 18.58 -10.45 -1.97
N THR A 254 18.92 -10.66 -0.70
CA THR A 254 19.86 -11.72 -0.31
C THR A 254 19.22 -13.09 -0.51
#